data_AF-A0A951HET9-F1
#
_entry.id   AF-A0A951HET9-F1
#
_cell.length_a   1.000
_cell.length_b   1.000
_cell.length_c   1.000
_cell.angle_alpha   90.00
_cell.angle_beta   90.00
_cell.angle_gamma   90.00
#
_symmetry.space_group_name_H-M   'P 1'
#
loop_
_entity.id
_entity.type
_entity.pdbx_description
1 polymer ?
#
loop_
_entity_poly.entity_id
_entity_poly.type
_entity_poly.pdbx_seq_one_letter_code
_entity_poly.pdbx_strand_id
1 'polypeptide(L)'
;KMGSALLVLAAVPFLSACTPKVSSLDCNAIVDQAKRISEGQPVKISSVANVHETSRTDTDARCEGNATMSDNSTGTIYLRAYEDNGNTVVAYQGTPFQ
;
A
#
# COMPACT_ATOMS: atom_id res chain seq x y z
N LYS A 1 -2.81 17.29 23.29
CA LYS A 1 -1.68 17.06 22.35
C LYS A 1 -2.20 16.17 21.23
N MET A 2 -2.72 16.77 20.16
CA MET A 2 -3.17 16.03 18.98
C MET A 2 -1.92 15.64 18.19
N GLY A 3 -1.50 14.39 18.33
CA GLY A 3 -0.41 13.83 17.54
C GLY A 3 -0.93 13.48 16.16
N SER A 4 -0.82 14.41 15.22
CA SER A 4 -0.97 14.11 13.79
C SER A 4 0.13 13.12 13.41
N ALA A 5 -0.21 11.84 13.32
CA ALA A 5 0.63 10.86 12.67
C ALA A 5 0.64 11.20 11.16
N LEU A 6 1.57 12.04 10.75
CA LEU A 6 1.93 12.20 9.35
C LEU A 6 2.53 10.87 8.88
N LEU A 7 1.70 10.03 8.28
CA LEU A 7 2.17 8.90 7.50
C LEU A 7 2.87 9.45 6.25
N VAL A 8 4.17 9.25 6.20
CA VAL A 8 5.02 9.58 5.06
C VAL A 8 4.55 8.75 3.87
N LEU A 9 4.14 9.42 2.78
CA LEU A 9 3.92 8.76 1.49
C LEU A 9 5.26 8.20 1.02
N ALA A 10 5.41 6.88 1.05
CA ALA A 10 6.51 6.17 0.40
C ALA A 10 5.96 5.50 -0.85
N ALA A 11 6.38 5.98 -2.02
CA ALA A 11 6.12 5.36 -3.31
C ALA A 11 7.47 4.96 -3.91
N VAL A 12 7.69 3.66 -4.11
CA VAL A 12 8.93 3.16 -4.73
C VAL A 12 8.58 2.65 -6.12
N PRO A 13 9.09 3.28 -7.20
CA PRO A 13 8.87 2.79 -8.55
C PRO A 13 9.64 1.48 -8.77
N PHE A 14 8.97 0.49 -9.37
CA PHE A 14 9.62 -0.74 -9.83
C PHE A 14 10.44 -0.45 -11.10
N LEU A 15 11.76 -0.37 -10.98
CA LEU A 15 12.65 -0.35 -12.15
C LEU A 15 12.91 -1.79 -12.61
N SER A 16 12.00 -2.36 -13.41
CA SER A 16 12.30 -3.59 -14.15
C SER A 16 11.37 -3.78 -15.34
N ALA A 17 11.91 -4.26 -16.47
CA ALA A 17 11.23 -4.47 -17.76
C ALA A 17 10.09 -5.50 -17.75
N CYS A 18 9.74 -6.04 -16.58
CA CYS A 18 8.60 -6.91 -16.34
C CYS A 18 7.83 -6.39 -15.12
N THR A 19 7.33 -5.17 -15.17
CA THR A 19 6.42 -4.67 -14.14
C THR A 19 5.06 -5.35 -14.33
N PRO A 20 4.56 -6.12 -13.35
CA PRO A 20 3.22 -6.68 -13.43
C PRO A 20 2.23 -5.52 -13.53
N LYS A 21 1.35 -5.57 -14.54
CA LYS A 21 0.28 -4.57 -14.70
C LYS A 21 -0.57 -4.50 -13.44
N VAL A 22 -1.09 -3.33 -13.11
CA VAL A 22 -2.00 -3.13 -11.96
C VAL A 22 -3.16 -4.12 -11.98
N SER A 23 -3.75 -4.37 -13.15
CA SER A 23 -4.82 -5.36 -13.33
C SER A 23 -4.48 -6.78 -12.88
N SER A 24 -3.20 -7.15 -12.86
CA SER A 24 -2.71 -8.47 -12.45
C SER A 24 -2.35 -8.57 -10.96
N LEU A 25 -2.29 -7.46 -10.23
CA LEU A 25 -1.95 -7.45 -8.80
C LEU A 25 -3.21 -7.65 -7.96
N ASP A 26 -3.34 -8.78 -7.26
CA ASP A 26 -4.38 -8.94 -6.24
C ASP A 26 -4.00 -8.17 -4.95
N CYS A 27 -4.97 -7.99 -4.05
CA CYS A 27 -4.73 -7.20 -2.84
C CYS A 27 -3.64 -7.78 -1.92
N ASN A 28 -3.39 -9.10 -1.92
CA ASN A 28 -2.28 -9.65 -1.15
C ASN A 28 -0.93 -9.28 -1.77
N ALA A 29 -0.82 -9.30 -3.11
CA ALA A 29 0.38 -8.82 -3.80
C ALA A 29 0.64 -7.33 -3.52
N ILE A 30 -0.41 -6.50 -3.48
CA ILE A 30 -0.31 -5.08 -3.12
C ILE A 30 0.15 -4.93 -1.65
N VAL A 31 -0.39 -5.73 -0.74
CA VAL A 31 0.02 -5.75 0.68
C VAL A 31 1.50 -6.15 0.83
N ASP A 32 1.95 -7.21 0.16
CA ASP A 32 3.34 -7.64 0.21
C ASP A 32 4.29 -6.56 -0.28
N GLN A 33 3.90 -5.84 -1.33
CA GLN A 33 4.68 -4.71 -1.81
C GLN A 33 4.68 -3.53 -0.85
N ALA A 34 3.53 -3.19 -0.27
CA ALA A 34 3.43 -2.15 0.75
C ALA A 34 4.30 -2.48 1.97
N LYS A 35 4.34 -3.74 2.39
CA LYS A 35 5.23 -4.22 3.46
C LYS A 35 6.70 -3.99 3.10
N ARG A 36 7.13 -4.38 1.90
CA ARG A 36 8.51 -4.12 1.40
C ARG A 36 8.86 -2.64 1.39
N ILE A 37 7.95 -1.78 0.91
CA ILE A 37 8.13 -0.32 0.92
C ILE A 37 8.29 0.18 2.36
N SER A 38 7.48 -0.33 3.28
CA SER A 38 7.52 0.06 4.69
C SER A 38 8.81 -0.33 5.41
N GLU A 39 9.61 -1.26 4.88
CA GLU A 39 10.86 -1.69 5.52
C GLU A 39 11.89 -0.55 5.66
N GLY A 40 11.81 0.46 4.79
CA GLY A 40 12.60 1.69 4.84
C GLY A 40 12.04 2.78 5.76
N GLN A 41 10.90 2.56 6.41
CA GLN A 41 10.25 3.55 7.28
C GLN A 41 10.54 3.30 8.78
N PRO A 42 10.45 4.33 9.64
CA PRO A 42 10.63 4.18 11.09
C PRO A 42 9.60 3.24 11.74
N VAL A 43 8.37 3.25 11.24
CA VAL A 43 7.28 2.37 11.66
C VAL A 43 6.84 1.55 10.45
N LYS A 44 6.95 0.23 10.56
CA LYS A 44 6.80 -0.71 9.45
C LYS A 44 5.49 -1.48 9.57
N ILE A 45 4.97 -1.97 8.46
CA ILE A 45 3.81 -2.87 8.45
C ILE A 45 4.30 -4.27 8.83
N SER A 46 3.85 -4.79 9.97
CA SER A 46 4.16 -6.15 10.42
C SER A 46 3.23 -7.17 9.77
N SER A 47 1.92 -6.92 9.83
CA SER A 47 0.88 -7.76 9.24
C SER A 47 -0.30 -6.92 8.76
N VAL A 48 -1.07 -7.47 7.81
CA VAL A 48 -2.36 -6.91 7.40
C VAL A 48 -3.36 -8.05 7.36
N ALA A 49 -4.49 -7.89 8.03
CA ALA A 49 -5.59 -8.85 8.08
C ALA A 49 -6.86 -8.27 7.44
N ASN A 50 -7.84 -9.12 7.14
CA ASN A 50 -9.14 -8.73 6.55
C ASN A 50 -9.01 -7.89 5.27
N VAL A 51 -7.99 -8.22 4.48
CA VAL A 51 -7.69 -7.52 3.23
C VAL A 51 -8.79 -7.80 2.22
N HIS A 52 -9.36 -6.75 1.66
CA HIS A 52 -10.36 -6.85 0.61
C HIS A 52 -10.19 -5.72 -0.41
N GLU A 53 -10.64 -6.00 -1.62
CA GLU A 53 -10.66 -5.01 -2.70
C GLU A 53 -11.83 -4.06 -2.53
N THR A 54 -11.58 -2.76 -2.73
CA THR A 54 -12.63 -1.73 -2.71
C THR A 54 -12.95 -1.22 -4.11
N SER A 55 -11.98 -1.21 -5.02
CA SER A 55 -12.19 -0.89 -6.44
C SER A 55 -11.05 -1.39 -7.31
N ARG A 56 -11.33 -1.76 -8.57
CA ARG A 56 -10.32 -2.11 -9.57
C ARG A 56 -10.68 -1.62 -10.97
N THR A 57 -9.64 -1.17 -11.68
CA THR A 57 -9.60 -0.88 -13.11
C THR A 57 -8.30 -1.46 -13.68
N ASP A 58 -8.06 -1.26 -14.99
CA ASP A 58 -6.82 -1.73 -15.62
C ASP A 58 -5.56 -1.05 -15.07
N THR A 59 -5.68 0.19 -14.60
CA THR A 59 -4.56 1.06 -14.21
C THR A 59 -4.61 1.54 -12.77
N ASP A 60 -5.64 1.17 -12.01
CA ASP A 60 -5.84 1.53 -10.61
C ASP A 60 -6.53 0.39 -9.85
N ALA A 61 -5.94 -0.06 -8.75
CA ALA A 61 -6.52 -1.03 -7.83
C ALA A 61 -6.41 -0.51 -6.40
N ARG A 62 -7.51 -0.55 -5.65
CA ARG A 62 -7.59 -0.08 -4.27
C ARG A 62 -8.03 -1.22 -3.36
N CYS A 63 -7.36 -1.34 -2.22
CA CYS A 63 -7.64 -2.35 -1.22
C CYS A 63 -7.65 -1.71 0.16
N GLU A 64 -8.35 -2.34 1.08
CA GLU A 64 -8.40 -1.95 2.50
C GLU A 64 -8.15 -3.19 3.37
N GLY A 65 -7.55 -2.99 4.53
CA GLY A 65 -7.41 -4.02 5.54
C GLY A 65 -7.07 -3.44 6.91
N ASN A 66 -6.81 -4.32 7.86
CA ASN A 66 -6.41 -3.97 9.22
C ASN A 66 -4.91 -4.21 9.37
N ALA A 67 -4.10 -3.16 9.44
CA ALA A 67 -2.67 -3.26 9.65
C ALA A 67 -2.32 -3.37 11.13
N THR A 68 -1.32 -4.19 11.44
CA THR A 68 -0.55 -4.12 12.68
C THR A 68 0.85 -3.64 12.34
N MET A 69 1.30 -2.60 13.02
CA MET A 69 2.59 -1.97 12.79
C MET A 69 3.66 -2.54 13.73
N SER A 70 4.94 -2.25 13.44
CA SER A 70 6.08 -2.72 14.24
C SER A 70 6.13 -2.18 15.67
N ASP A 71 5.41 -1.09 15.97
CA ASP A 71 5.24 -0.52 17.31
C ASP A 71 4.01 -1.07 18.05
N ASN A 72 3.38 -2.13 17.51
CA ASN A 72 2.13 -2.74 17.97
C ASN A 72 0.89 -1.84 17.84
N SER A 73 0.97 -0.70 17.16
CA SER A 73 -0.23 0.05 16.79
C SER A 73 -1.04 -0.72 15.75
N THR A 74 -2.36 -0.59 15.82
CA THR A 74 -3.30 -1.23 14.89
C THR A 74 -4.27 -0.19 14.33
N GLY A 75 -4.71 -0.41 13.10
CA GLY A 75 -5.69 0.46 12.45
C GLY A 75 -6.00 0.04 11.02
N THR A 76 -6.99 0.70 10.43
CA THR A 76 -7.30 0.55 9.02
C THR A 76 -6.14 1.08 8.17
N ILE A 77 -5.74 0.31 7.17
CA ILE A 77 -4.80 0.71 6.14
C ILE A 77 -5.49 0.69 4.79
N TYR A 78 -5.24 1.71 4.00
CA TYR A 78 -5.68 1.82 2.63
C TYR A 78 -4.48 1.60 1.75
N LEU A 79 -4.61 0.73 0.76
CA LEU A 79 -3.58 0.42 -0.22
C LEU A 79 -4.07 0.77 -1.62
N ARG A 80 -3.15 1.24 -2.47
CA ARG A 80 -3.43 1.55 -3.86
C ARG A 80 -2.26 1.11 -4.72
N ALA A 81 -2.55 0.35 -5.77
CA ALA A 81 -1.65 0.15 -6.89
C ALA A 81 -2.15 0.97 -8.08
N TYR A 82 -1.28 1.72 -8.74
CA TYR A 82 -1.64 2.56 -9.88
C TYR A 82 -0.51 2.64 -10.90
N GLU A 83 -0.85 2.92 -12.15
CA GLU A 83 0.15 3.18 -13.19
C GLU A 83 0.59 4.65 -13.15
N ASP A 84 1.90 4.87 -13.09
CA ASP A 84 2.55 6.18 -13.20
C ASP A 84 3.72 6.09 -14.18
N ASN A 85 3.66 6.87 -15.26
CA ASN A 85 4.69 6.90 -16.30
C ASN A 85 5.05 5.50 -16.86
N GLY A 86 4.05 4.63 -17.02
CA GLY A 86 4.22 3.25 -17.51
C GLY A 86 4.79 2.28 -16.47
N ASN A 87 4.97 2.71 -15.21
CA ASN A 87 5.39 1.85 -14.11
C ASN A 87 4.21 1.60 -13.17
N THR A 88 4.14 0.40 -12.60
CA THR A 88 3.21 0.15 -11.51
C THR A 88 3.81 0.64 -10.20
N VAL A 89 3.06 1.51 -9.50
CA VAL A 89 3.42 2.10 -8.21
C VAL A 89 2.46 1.58 -7.15
N VAL A 90 3.00 1.24 -5.98
CA VAL A 90 2.19 0.88 -4.80
C VAL A 90 2.38 1.95 -3.74
N ALA A 91 1.26 2.39 -3.17
CA ALA A 91 1.19 3.32 -2.06
C ALA A 91 0.27 2.78 -0.96
N TYR A 92 0.52 3.20 0.27
CA TYR A 92 -0.33 2.90 1.41
C TYR A 92 -0.44 4.11 2.35
N GLN A 93 -1.57 4.23 3.04
CA GLN A 93 -1.82 5.31 4.01
C GLN A 93 -2.94 4.93 4.99
N GLY A 94 -3.07 5.72 6.06
CA GLY A 94 -4.07 5.51 7.12
C GLY A 94 -5.43 6.16 6.84
N THR A 95 -5.60 6.81 5.70
CA THR A 95 -6.86 7.43 5.27
C THR A 95 -7.22 6.98 3.85
N PRO A 96 -8.50 7.01 3.45
CA PRO A 96 -8.89 6.66 2.09
C PRO A 96 -8.16 7.49 1.04
N PHE A 97 -7.84 6.88 -0.11
CA PHE A 97 -7.33 7.61 -1.27
C PHE A 97 -8.45 8.46 -1.89
N GLN A 98 -8.17 9.74 -2.13
CA GLN A 98 -9.06 10.61 -2.92
C GLN A 98 -8.93 10.30 -4.41
#